data_AF-A0AAV8AGC1-F1
#
_entry.id   AF-A0AAV8AGC1-F1
#
_cell.length_a   1.000
_cell.length_b   1.000
_cell.length_c   1.000
_cell.angle_alpha   90.00
_cell.angle_beta   90.00
_cell.angle_gamma   90.00
#
_symmetry.space_group_name_H-M   'P 1'
#
loop_
_entity.id
_entity.type
_entity.pdbx_description
1 polymer ?
#
loop_
_entity_poly.entity_id
_entity_poly.type
_entity_poly.pdbx_seq_one_letter_code
_entity_poly.pdbx_strand_id
1 'polypeptide(L)' 'MTEKELEHYKKKIEQTKELLNTDIESTAEKASQSIIDYTNSVEDPLSPNFDQDKNPWTKQPKKKKGICNLL' A
#
# COMPACT_ATOMS: atom_id res chain seq x y z
N MET A 1 37.83 -26.03 -2.20
CA MET A 1 37.73 -25.49 -0.83
C MET A 1 38.83 -24.48 -0.63
N THR A 2 38.58 -23.27 -1.10
CA THR A 2 39.44 -22.10 -0.94
C THR A 2 39.02 -21.32 0.31
N GLU A 3 39.91 -20.50 0.87
CA GLU A 3 39.61 -19.66 2.04
C GLU A 3 38.40 -18.74 1.80
N LYS A 4 38.21 -18.28 0.55
CA LYS A 4 37.06 -17.47 0.14
C LYS A 4 35.73 -18.23 0.21
N GLU A 5 35.73 -19.51 -0.16
CA GLU A 5 34.53 -20.36 -0.02
C GLU A 5 34.20 -20.56 1.47
N LEU A 6 35.22 -20.77 2.31
CA LEU A 6 35.04 -20.93 3.76
C LEU A 6 34.46 -19.66 4.41
N GLU A 7 34.97 -18.48 4.06
CA GLU A 7 34.49 -17.21 4.58
C GLU A 7 33.05 -16.90 4.12
N HIS A 8 32.72 -17.22 2.87
CA HIS A 8 31.37 -17.12 2.34
C HIS A 8 30.37 -17.99 3.12
N TYR A 9 30.72 -19.24 3.40
CA TYR A 9 29.85 -20.12 4.18
C TYR A 9 29.73 -19.68 5.64
N LYS A 10 30.80 -19.19 6.26
CA LYS A 10 30.74 -18.62 7.62
C LYS A 10 29.78 -17.43 7.67
N LYS A 11 29.86 -16.52 6.69
CA LYS A 11 28.95 -15.37 6.60
C LYS A 11 27.49 -15.80 6.40
N LYS A 12 27.23 -16.79 5.55
CA LYS A 12 25.88 -17.36 5.36
C LYS A 12 25.34 -18.01 6.64
N ILE A 13 26.17 -18.68 7.42
CA ILE A 13 25.78 -19.31 8.68
C ILE A 13 25.37 -18.22 9.68
N GLU A 14 26.15 -17.15 9.83
CA GLU A 14 25.80 -16.03 10.71
C GLU A 14 24.49 -15.35 10.28
N GLN A 15 24.33 -15.05 8.99
CA GLN A 15 23.07 -14.49 8.47
C GLN A 15 21.86 -15.39 8.75
N THR A 16 22.03 -16.71 8.61
CA THR A 16 20.95 -17.67 8.89
C THR A 16 20.60 -17.71 10.38
N LYS A 17 21.59 -17.59 11.27
CA LYS A 17 21.35 -17.52 12.72
C LYS A 17 20.58 -16.25 13.11
N GLU A 18 20.93 -15.11 12.53
CA GLU A 18 20.21 -13.85 12.74
C GLU A 18 18.74 -13.96 12.31
N LEU A 19 18.48 -14.58 11.15
CA LEU A 19 17.12 -14.83 10.66
C LEU A 19 16.33 -15.78 11.59
N LEU A 20 16.96 -16.84 12.10
CA LEU A 20 16.32 -17.78 13.05
C LEU A 20 15.99 -17.14 14.40
N ASN A 21 16.78 -16.15 14.83
CA ASN A 21 16.54 -15.42 16.08
C ASN A 21 15.47 -14.33 15.95
N THR A 22 14.93 -14.10 14.75
CA THR A 22 13.87 -13.14 14.53
C THR A 22 12.53 -13.78 14.89
N ASP A 23 11.78 -13.19 15.83
CA ASP A 23 10.43 -13.65 16.18
C ASP A 23 9.43 -13.26 15.08
N ILE A 24 9.23 -14.18 14.13
CA ILE A 24 8.40 -13.97 12.93
C ILE A 24 6.92 -13.81 13.30
N GLU A 25 6.43 -14.55 14.29
CA GLU A 25 5.01 -14.54 14.67
C GLU A 25 4.63 -13.20 15.33
N SER A 26 5.46 -12.68 16.24
CA SER A 26 5.27 -11.34 16.83
C SER A 26 5.38 -10.22 15.78
N THR A 27 6.20 -10.42 14.74
CA THR A 27 6.39 -9.43 13.67
C THR A 27 5.20 -9.41 12.70
N ALA A 28 4.63 -10.56 12.37
CA ALA A 28 3.50 -10.68 11.46
C ALA A 28 2.21 -10.05 12.03
N GLU A 29 1.93 -10.25 13.32
CA GLU A 29 0.77 -9.67 14.00
C GLU A 29 0.86 -8.13 14.02
N LYS A 30 2.02 -7.59 14.43
CA LYS A 30 2.27 -6.13 14.43
C LYS A 30 2.19 -5.53 13.03
N ALA A 31 2.74 -6.21 12.03
CA ALA A 31 2.68 -5.76 10.64
C ALA A 31 1.23 -5.75 10.13
N SER A 32 0.46 -6.81 10.43
CA SER A 32 -0.95 -6.90 10.05
C SER A 32 -1.78 -5.78 10.70
N GLN A 33 -1.58 -5.53 11.99
CA GLN A 33 -2.25 -4.43 12.69
C GLN A 33 -1.88 -3.07 12.08
N SER A 34 -0.60 -2.86 11.77
CA SER A 34 -0.13 -1.61 11.15
C SER A 34 -0.77 -1.37 9.78
N ILE A 35 -0.95 -2.42 8.98
CA ILE A 35 -1.65 -2.33 7.68
C ILE A 35 -3.12 -1.98 7.87
N ILE A 36 -3.79 -2.59 8.85
CA ILE A 36 -5.19 -2.30 9.19
C ILE A 36 -5.33 -0.84 9.63
N ASP A 37 -4.47 -0.39 10.55
CA ASP A 37 -4.51 0.97 11.08
C ASP A 37 -4.27 2.01 9.98
N TYR A 38 -3.29 1.77 9.11
CA TYR A 38 -3.02 2.63 7.96
C TYR A 38 -4.22 2.70 7.01
N THR A 39 -4.78 1.55 6.65
CA THR A 39 -5.93 1.45 5.73
C THR A 39 -7.15 2.17 6.29
N ASN A 40 -7.39 2.09 7.60
CA ASN A 40 -8.49 2.78 8.26
C ASN A 40 -8.26 4.29 8.43
N SER A 41 -7.00 4.75 8.41
CA SER A 41 -6.66 6.17 8.59
C SER A 41 -6.78 7.01 7.30
N VAL A 42 -6.83 6.36 6.13
CA VAL A 42 -6.86 7.02 4.83
C VAL A 42 -8.23 6.83 4.19
N GLU A 43 -8.87 7.93 3.79
CA GLU A 43 -10.09 7.89 2.98
C GLU A 43 -9.72 7.55 1.53
N ASP A 44 -10.15 6.39 1.04
CA ASP A 44 -9.87 5.93 -0.34
C ASP A 44 -10.82 6.61 -1.35
N PRO A 45 -10.31 7.43 -2.30
CA PRO A 45 -11.12 8.08 -3.34
C PRO A 45 -11.79 7.12 -4.33
N LEU A 46 -11.29 5.88 -4.43
CA LEU A 46 -11.86 4.83 -5.26
C LEU A 46 -12.84 3.95 -4.49
N SER A 47 -12.98 4.16 -3.18
CA SER A 47 -13.97 3.45 -2.38
C SER A 47 -15.38 3.79 -2.86
N PRO A 48 -16.30 2.81 -2.92
CA PRO A 48 -17.70 3.06 -3.28
C PRO A 48 -18.42 4.02 -2.33
N ASN A 49 -17.88 4.20 -1.11
CA ASN A 49 -18.43 5.11 -0.10
C ASN A 49 -17.75 6.49 -0.11
N PHE A 50 -16.87 6.78 -1.06
CA PHE A 50 -16.19 8.06 -1.15
C PHE A 50 -17.17 9.20 -1.42
N ASP A 51 -17.05 10.28 -0.65
CA ASP A 51 -17.86 11.49 -0.79
C ASP A 51 -17.62 12.14 -2.17
N GLN A 52 -18.62 12.01 -3.05
CA GLN A 52 -18.56 12.52 -4.42
C GLN A 52 -18.57 14.06 -4.50
N ASP A 53 -18.88 14.76 -3.41
CA ASP A 53 -18.78 16.22 -3.37
C ASP A 53 -17.33 16.71 -3.26
N LYS A 54 -16.44 15.86 -2.73
CA LYS A 54 -14.98 16.06 -2.74
C LYS A 54 -14.36 15.76 -4.10
N ASN A 55 -15.06 15.04 -4.97
CA ASN A 55 -14.55 14.69 -6.29
C ASN A 55 -14.53 15.93 -7.21
N PRO A 56 -13.35 16.44 -7.62
CA PRO A 56 -13.28 17.65 -8.45
C PRO A 56 -13.85 17.44 -9.87
N TRP A 57 -13.99 16.19 -10.31
CA TRP A 57 -14.50 15.84 -11.64
C TRP A 57 -16.02 15.74 -11.71
N THR A 58 -16.75 15.70 -10.58
CA THR A 58 -18.24 15.67 -10.57
C THR A 58 -18.85 17.05 -10.84
N LYS A 59 -18.10 18.12 -10.57
CA LYS A 59 -18.48 19.52 -10.86
C LYS A 59 -18.25 19.88 -12.33
N GLN A 60 -18.77 19.08 -13.26
CA GLN A 60 -18.81 19.53 -14.65
C GLN A 60 -19.75 20.72 -14.77
N PRO A 61 -19.36 21.80 -15.49
CA PRO A 61 -20.30 22.86 -15.79
C PRO A 61 -21.47 22.26 -16.56
N LYS A 62 -22.68 22.31 -15.97
CA LYS A 62 -23.90 21.89 -16.65
C LYS A 62 -23.98 22.68 -17.96
N LYS A 63 -23.76 22.01 -19.11
CA LYS A 63 -23.96 22.61 -20.43
C LYS A 63 -25.36 23.22 -20.43
N LYS A 64 -25.48 24.55 -20.53
CA LYS A 64 -26.76 25.20 -20.79
C LYS A 64 -27.28 24.60 -22.10
N LYS A 65 -28.44 23.92 -22.06
CA LYS A 65 -29.14 23.51 -23.27
C LYS A 65 -29.49 24.80 -24.03
N GLY A 66 -28.73 25.12 -25.07
CA GLY A 66 -29.14 26.15 -26.03
C GLY A 66 -30.44 25.68 -26.66
N ILE A 67 -31.50 26.47 -26.52
CA ILE A 67 -32.78 26.20 -27.18
C ILE A 67 -32.56 26.51 -28.65
N CYS A 68 -32.65 25.50 -29.52
CA CYS A 68 -32.71 25.70 -30.96
C CYS A 68 -34.13 26.16 -31.30
N ASN A 69 -34.34 27.47 -31.46
CA ASN A 69 -35.55 27.95 -32.12
C ASN A 69 -35.33 27.76 -33.63
N LEU A 70 -35.93 26.70 -34.17
CA LEU A 70 -36.11 26.53 -35.62
C LEU A 70 -37.02 27.64 -36.11
N LEU A 71 -36.46 28.56 -36.92
CA LEU A 71 -37.19 29.35 -37.90
C LEU A 71 -37.14 28.63 -39.25
#